data_AF-A0A2P6QCB6-F1
#
_entry.id   AF-A0A2P6QCB6-F1
#
_cell.length_a   1.000
_cell.length_b   1.000
_cell.length_c   1.000
_cell.angle_alpha   90.00
_cell.angle_beta   90.00
_cell.angle_gamma   90.00
#
_symmetry.space_group_name_H-M   'P 1'
#
loop_
_entity.id
_entity.type
_entity.pdbx_description
1 polymer ?
#
loop_
_entity_poly.entity_id
_entity_poly.type
_entity_poly.pdbx_seq_one_letter_code
_entity_poly.pdbx_strand_id
1 'polypeptide(L)'
;MGPGSPIDFDQGWDDIEWAIVKLTRILEGLPETPFDAEYHIYVYSTVCNMCDDHSHQVYEACRETIEAYNTEIVLPSLADKHGALLLRELVRRWRNNKALMRWLWRFFIVLDQYYVEKAKVPGIKQAGIIGFRDEVYEKVKENVGGAVMGMINEEREGGLIDRGLLKDVVEIFVKMGIYEADCEEEMMRE
;
A
#
# COMPACT_ATOMS: atom_id res chain seq x y z
N MET A 1 -6.95 10.18 33.75
CA MET A 1 -7.14 10.98 32.53
C MET A 1 -8.63 11.19 32.40
N GLY A 2 -9.11 12.44 32.43
CA GLY A 2 -10.53 12.72 32.24
C GLY A 2 -10.93 12.40 30.78
N PRO A 3 -12.23 12.19 30.50
CA PRO A 3 -12.68 12.05 29.12
C PRO A 3 -12.29 13.32 28.37
N GLY A 4 -11.41 13.19 27.38
CA GLY A 4 -11.14 14.29 26.45
C GLY A 4 -12.45 14.70 25.79
N SER A 5 -12.64 15.99 25.56
CA SER A 5 -13.80 16.46 24.79
C SER A 5 -13.88 15.69 23.46
N PRO A 6 -15.09 15.31 23.00
CA PRO A 6 -15.25 14.67 21.70
C PRO A 6 -14.57 15.54 20.64
N ILE A 7 -13.60 14.98 19.92
CA ILE A 7 -12.99 15.66 18.79
C ILE A 7 -13.97 15.53 17.62
N ASP A 8 -14.22 16.65 16.94
CA ASP A 8 -14.98 16.62 15.70
C ASP A 8 -14.21 15.83 14.63
N PHE A 9 -14.92 15.03 13.83
CA PHE A 9 -14.28 14.14 12.85
C PHE A 9 -13.42 14.93 11.86
N ASP A 10 -13.94 16.03 11.30
CA ASP A 10 -13.24 16.78 10.26
C ASP A 10 -11.93 17.34 10.84
N GLN A 11 -12.00 17.91 12.04
CA GLN A 11 -10.83 18.45 12.72
C GLN A 11 -9.77 17.38 13.05
N GLY A 12 -10.19 16.20 13.51
CA GLY A 12 -9.27 15.11 13.83
C GLY A 12 -8.68 14.46 12.57
N TRP A 13 -9.49 14.35 11.52
CA TRP A 13 -9.07 13.76 10.25
C TRP A 13 -8.07 14.66 9.51
N ASP A 14 -8.27 15.98 9.50
CA ASP A 14 -7.33 16.94 8.88
C ASP A 14 -5.89 16.74 9.38
N ASP A 15 -5.72 16.54 10.69
CA ASP A 15 -4.40 16.30 11.30
C ASP A 15 -3.75 15.00 10.83
N ILE A 16 -4.57 13.95 10.68
CA ILE A 16 -4.13 12.62 10.25
C ILE A 16 -3.85 12.62 8.75
N GLU A 17 -4.72 13.23 7.96
CA GLU A 17 -4.53 13.39 6.52
C GLU A 17 -3.21 14.13 6.25
N TRP A 18 -2.94 15.22 6.99
CA TRP A 18 -1.68 15.93 6.85
C TRP A 18 -0.47 15.04 7.16
N ALA A 19 -0.56 14.18 8.17
CA ALA A 19 0.48 13.19 8.46
C ALA A 19 0.65 12.18 7.31
N ILE A 20 -0.44 11.71 6.71
CA ILE A 20 -0.40 10.79 5.57
C ILE A 20 0.22 11.49 4.34
N VAL A 21 -0.17 12.73 4.05
CA VAL A 21 0.41 13.54 2.97
C VAL A 21 1.91 13.75 3.18
N LYS A 22 2.32 14.12 4.40
CA LYS A 22 3.74 14.26 4.77
C LYS A 22 4.50 12.95 4.54
N LEU A 23 3.95 11.83 4.96
CA LEU A 23 4.55 10.51 4.74
C LEU A 23 4.66 10.16 3.25
N THR A 24 3.60 10.40 2.48
CA THR A 24 3.59 10.20 1.02
C THR A 24 4.70 11.03 0.36
N ARG A 25 4.85 12.30 0.73
CA ARG A 25 5.93 13.16 0.21
C ARG A 25 7.31 12.59 0.49
N ILE A 26 7.56 12.09 1.71
CA ILE A 26 8.83 11.44 2.07
C ILE A 26 9.09 10.19 1.21
N LEU A 27 8.08 9.35 1.02
CA LEU A 27 8.18 8.12 0.22
C LEU A 27 8.39 8.40 -1.28
N GLU A 28 7.83 9.51 -1.76
CA GLU A 28 8.00 10.00 -3.13
C GLU A 28 9.32 10.77 -3.33
N GLY A 29 10.14 10.92 -2.28
CA GLY A 29 11.43 11.61 -2.35
C GLY A 29 11.30 13.12 -2.51
N LEU A 30 10.13 13.69 -2.19
CA LEU A 30 9.90 15.12 -2.20
C LEU A 30 10.50 15.77 -0.94
N PRO A 31 10.91 17.07 -1.01
CA PRO A 31 11.43 17.77 0.15
C PRO A 31 10.41 17.79 1.29
N GLU A 32 10.76 17.13 2.39
CA GLU A 32 9.91 17.02 3.56
C GLU A 32 10.74 16.75 4.82
N THR A 33 10.26 17.25 5.95
CA THR A 33 10.86 17.02 7.25
C THR A 33 10.64 15.55 7.69
N PRO A 34 11.64 14.87 8.28
CA PRO A 34 11.42 13.54 8.83
C PRO A 34 10.34 13.52 9.90
N PHE A 35 9.75 12.35 10.14
CA PHE A 35 8.93 12.10 11.32
C PHE A 35 9.83 12.03 12.56
N ASP A 36 9.53 12.83 13.57
CA ASP A 36 10.10 12.68 14.91
C ASP A 36 9.12 11.92 15.83
N ALA A 37 9.59 11.62 17.04
CA ALA A 37 8.80 10.88 18.02
C ALA A 37 7.58 11.67 18.52
N GLU A 38 7.69 13.00 18.63
CA GLU A 38 6.63 13.87 19.13
C GLU A 38 5.46 13.91 18.15
N TYR A 39 5.76 14.08 16.86
CA TYR A 39 4.77 14.09 15.80
C TYR A 39 4.10 12.72 15.64
N HIS A 40 4.85 11.62 15.80
CA HIS A 40 4.24 10.28 15.84
C HIS A 40 3.27 10.12 17.03
N ILE A 41 3.65 10.56 18.23
CA ILE A 41 2.78 10.50 19.42
C ILE A 41 1.52 11.33 19.20
N TYR A 42 1.66 12.53 18.62
CA TYR A 42 0.53 13.39 18.29
C TYR A 42 -0.50 12.68 17.41
N VAL A 43 -0.08 12.18 16.24
CA VAL A 43 -0.97 11.49 15.29
C VAL A 43 -1.62 10.27 15.94
N TYR A 44 -0.85 9.46 16.66
CA TYR A 44 -1.37 8.30 17.38
C TYR A 44 -2.43 8.69 18.42
N SER A 45 -2.18 9.74 19.22
CA SER A 45 -3.14 10.25 20.20
C SER A 45 -4.41 10.78 19.56
N THR A 46 -4.31 11.47 18.41
CA THR A 46 -5.49 11.92 17.65
C THR A 46 -6.33 10.74 17.16
N VAL A 47 -5.70 9.70 16.60
CA VAL A 47 -6.40 8.47 16.19
C VAL A 47 -7.09 7.81 17.38
N CYS A 48 -6.42 7.71 18.54
CA CYS A 48 -7.03 7.15 19.75
C CYS A 48 -8.29 7.90 20.17
N ASN A 49 -8.24 9.24 20.21
CA ASN A 49 -9.38 10.08 20.60
C ASN A 49 -10.56 9.96 19.62
N MET A 50 -10.27 9.75 18.33
CA MET A 50 -11.33 9.55 17.32
C MET A 50 -11.92 8.14 17.31
N CYS A 51 -11.17 7.12 17.74
CA CYS A 51 -11.65 5.73 17.68
C CYS A 51 -12.86 5.46 18.59
N ASP A 52 -13.11 6.31 19.59
CA ASP A 52 -14.25 6.17 20.50
C ASP A 52 -15.60 6.35 19.76
N ASP A 53 -15.72 7.39 18.93
CA ASP A 53 -16.99 7.75 18.27
C ASP A 53 -16.94 7.64 16.73
N HIS A 54 -15.75 7.67 16.13
CA HIS A 54 -15.56 7.80 14.67
C HIS A 54 -14.81 6.64 14.01
N SER A 55 -14.59 5.52 14.71
CA SER A 55 -13.79 4.38 14.19
C SER A 55 -14.15 3.94 12.76
N HIS A 56 -15.44 3.84 12.43
CA HIS A 56 -15.88 3.50 11.07
C HIS A 56 -15.43 4.55 10.03
N GLN A 57 -15.65 5.84 10.31
CA GLN A 57 -15.30 6.94 9.41
C GLN A 57 -13.78 7.02 9.21
N VAL A 58 -13.02 6.84 10.28
CA VAL A 58 -11.55 6.82 10.24
C VAL A 58 -11.04 5.65 9.39
N TYR A 59 -11.68 4.48 9.48
CA TYR A 59 -11.33 3.33 8.65
C TYR A 59 -11.58 3.59 7.17
N GLU A 60 -12.79 4.07 6.81
CA GLU A 60 -13.14 4.35 5.42
C GLU A 60 -12.27 5.46 4.83
N ALA A 61 -12.07 6.55 5.56
CA ALA A 61 -11.22 7.65 5.09
C ALA A 61 -9.76 7.19 4.90
N CYS A 62 -9.25 6.30 5.75
CA CYS A 62 -7.93 5.69 5.55
C CYS A 62 -7.88 4.83 4.28
N ARG A 63 -8.93 4.04 4.02
CA ARG A 63 -9.06 3.23 2.80
C ARG A 63 -9.08 4.12 1.55
N GLU A 64 -9.86 5.20 1.58
CA GLU A 64 -9.96 6.18 0.48
C GLU A 64 -8.61 6.86 0.21
N THR A 65 -7.86 7.24 1.25
CA THR A 65 -6.51 7.82 1.07
C THR A 65 -5.52 6.84 0.44
N ILE A 66 -5.61 5.55 0.78
CA ILE A 66 -4.79 4.50 0.15
C ILE A 66 -5.17 4.34 -1.32
N GLU A 67 -6.47 4.33 -1.62
CA GLU A 67 -7.01 4.23 -2.98
C GLU A 67 -6.57 5.43 -3.84
N ALA A 68 -6.66 6.65 -3.30
CA ALA A 68 -6.17 7.87 -3.94
C ALA A 68 -4.66 7.79 -4.21
N TYR A 69 -3.84 7.36 -3.23
CA TYR A 69 -2.40 7.19 -3.44
C TYR A 69 -2.09 6.24 -4.61
N ASN A 70 -2.79 5.11 -4.66
CA ASN A 70 -2.59 4.11 -5.70
C ASN A 70 -3.02 4.63 -7.08
N THR A 71 -4.19 5.27 -7.17
CA THR A 71 -4.78 5.70 -8.44
C THR A 71 -4.17 6.99 -8.99
N GLU A 72 -3.79 7.94 -8.13
CA GLU A 72 -3.29 9.25 -8.54
C GLU A 72 -1.77 9.34 -8.64
N ILE A 73 -1.03 8.50 -7.89
CA ILE A 73 0.43 8.55 -7.84
C ILE A 73 1.05 7.29 -8.42
N VAL A 74 0.66 6.12 -7.91
CA VAL A 74 1.32 4.86 -8.29
C VAL A 74 0.99 4.47 -9.72
N LEU A 75 -0.29 4.37 -10.08
CA LEU A 75 -0.72 3.90 -11.40
C LEU A 75 -0.18 4.79 -12.55
N PRO A 76 -0.28 6.14 -12.49
CA PRO A 76 0.26 6.99 -13.56
C PRO A 76 1.77 6.86 -13.71
N SER A 77 2.48 6.57 -12.62
CA SER A 77 3.93 6.38 -12.68
C SER A 77 4.36 5.13 -13.47
N LEU A 78 3.45 4.17 -13.68
CA LEU A 78 3.71 2.94 -14.42
C LEU A 78 3.31 3.06 -15.90
N ALA A 79 2.40 3.99 -16.24
CA ALA A 79 1.73 4.05 -17.54
C ALA A 79 2.70 4.13 -18.74
N ASP A 80 3.75 4.95 -18.65
CA ASP A 80 4.69 5.19 -19.76
C ASP A 80 5.93 4.27 -19.74
N LYS A 81 5.93 3.22 -18.90
CA LYS A 81 7.08 2.34 -18.73
C LYS A 81 6.81 0.97 -19.34
N HIS A 82 7.85 0.39 -19.93
CA HIS A 82 7.81 -0.92 -20.56
C HIS A 82 9.04 -1.77 -20.20
N GLY A 83 8.92 -3.09 -20.39
CA GLY A 83 10.03 -4.04 -20.17
C GLY A 83 10.65 -3.93 -18.78
N ALA A 84 11.98 -4.02 -18.70
CA ALA A 84 12.69 -3.94 -17.42
C ALA A 84 12.49 -2.62 -16.66
N LEU A 85 12.21 -1.50 -17.35
CA LEU A 85 11.91 -0.22 -16.69
C LEU A 85 10.58 -0.24 -15.96
N LEU A 86 9.56 -0.89 -16.55
CA LEU A 86 8.27 -1.11 -15.89
C LEU A 86 8.44 -1.95 -14.63
N LEU A 87 9.19 -3.05 -14.73
CA LEU A 87 9.42 -3.95 -13.60
C LEU A 87 10.17 -3.26 -12.46
N ARG A 88 11.20 -2.44 -12.77
CA ARG A 88 11.93 -1.67 -11.77
C ARG A 88 11.03 -0.66 -11.05
N GLU A 89 10.19 0.04 -11.79
CA GLU A 89 9.25 0.98 -11.19
C GLU A 89 8.21 0.25 -10.35
N LEU A 90 7.66 -0.88 -10.81
CA LEU A 90 6.73 -1.70 -10.02
C LEU A 90 7.35 -2.12 -8.69
N VAL A 91 8.60 -2.60 -8.69
CA VAL A 91 9.32 -2.98 -7.46
C VAL A 91 9.52 -1.78 -6.55
N ARG A 92 9.86 -0.61 -7.09
CA ARG A 92 9.97 0.64 -6.31
C ARG A 92 8.64 1.02 -5.67
N ARG A 93 7.55 1.00 -6.44
CA ARG A 93 6.20 1.33 -5.98
C ARG A 93 5.69 0.37 -4.91
N TRP A 94 5.95 -0.92 -5.08
CA TRP A 94 5.64 -1.91 -4.05
C TRP A 94 6.42 -1.67 -2.74
N ARG A 95 7.71 -1.33 -2.82
CA ARG A 95 8.51 -0.99 -1.63
C ARG A 95 7.96 0.25 -0.92
N ASN A 96 7.56 1.27 -1.67
CA ASN A 96 6.91 2.47 -1.12
C ASN A 96 5.57 2.12 -0.45
N ASN A 97 4.71 1.34 -1.11
CA ASN A 97 3.44 0.90 -0.53
C ASN A 97 3.65 0.12 0.78
N LYS A 98 4.62 -0.82 0.83
CA LYS A 98 4.96 -1.54 2.08
C LYS A 98 5.43 -0.59 3.19
N ALA A 99 6.16 0.46 2.85
CA ALA A 99 6.61 1.46 3.81
C ALA A 99 5.43 2.31 4.31
N LEU A 100 4.56 2.77 3.41
CA LEU A 100 3.31 3.47 3.73
C LEU A 100 2.46 2.63 4.69
N MET A 101 2.16 1.37 4.35
CA MET A 101 1.34 0.48 5.18
C MET A 101 1.95 0.21 6.56
N ARG A 102 3.28 0.16 6.66
CA ARG A 102 3.95 -0.01 7.96
C ARG A 102 3.73 1.20 8.86
N TRP A 103 3.75 2.40 8.31
CA TRP A 103 3.53 3.63 9.05
C TRP A 103 2.06 3.85 9.37
N LEU A 104 1.15 3.65 8.40
CA LEU A 104 -0.30 3.73 8.65
C LEU A 104 -0.69 2.76 9.77
N TRP A 105 -0.21 1.51 9.73
CA TRP A 105 -0.47 0.57 10.82
C TRP A 105 -0.01 1.05 12.20
N ARG A 106 1.08 1.83 12.29
CA ARG A 106 1.53 2.40 13.59
C ARG A 106 0.58 3.50 14.07
N PHE A 107 0.07 4.32 13.16
CA PHE A 107 -0.91 5.35 13.49
C PHE A 107 -2.27 4.73 13.88
N PHE A 108 -2.70 3.70 13.16
CA PHE A 108 -4.04 3.10 13.27
C PHE A 108 -4.10 1.79 14.05
N ILE A 109 -3.09 1.44 14.85
CA ILE A 109 -3.06 0.15 15.58
C ILE A 109 -4.28 -0.03 16.51
N VAL A 110 -4.78 1.06 17.10
CA VAL A 110 -6.00 1.04 17.94
C VAL A 110 -7.23 0.67 17.11
N LEU A 111 -7.34 1.21 15.90
CA LEU A 111 -8.42 0.88 14.98
C LEU A 111 -8.40 -0.61 14.59
N ASP A 112 -7.22 -1.14 14.29
CA ASP A 112 -7.01 -2.58 14.00
C ASP A 112 -7.39 -3.46 15.21
N GLN A 113 -7.15 -3.01 16.44
CA GLN A 113 -7.43 -3.80 17.65
C GLN A 113 -8.92 -3.84 18.03
N TYR A 114 -9.65 -2.75 17.82
CA TYR A 114 -11.01 -2.61 18.36
C TYR A 114 -12.12 -2.63 17.29
N TYR A 115 -11.87 -2.03 16.13
CA TYR A 115 -12.88 -1.92 15.08
C TYR A 115 -12.81 -3.07 14.09
N VAL A 116 -11.62 -3.39 13.57
CA VAL A 116 -11.43 -4.38 12.50
C VAL A 116 -11.96 -5.77 12.88
N GLU A 117 -11.64 -6.25 14.09
CA GLU A 117 -12.13 -7.54 14.59
C GLU A 117 -13.66 -7.57 14.72
N LYS A 118 -14.24 -6.48 15.24
CA LYS A 118 -15.70 -6.36 15.45
C LYS A 118 -16.46 -6.25 14.12
N ALA A 119 -15.92 -5.47 13.18
CA ALA A 119 -16.52 -5.20 11.88
C ALA A 119 -16.23 -6.31 10.85
N LYS A 120 -15.28 -7.21 11.13
CA LYS A 120 -14.83 -8.28 10.23
C LYS A 120 -14.37 -7.76 8.86
N VAL A 121 -13.70 -6.61 8.88
CA VAL A 121 -13.08 -6.01 7.69
C VAL A 121 -11.59 -6.35 7.63
N PRO A 122 -10.91 -6.18 6.48
CA PRO A 122 -9.46 -6.34 6.43
C PRO A 122 -8.74 -5.33 7.33
N GLY A 123 -7.71 -5.74 8.06
CA GLY A 123 -6.85 -4.80 8.79
C GLY A 123 -6.10 -3.87 7.83
N ILE A 124 -5.63 -2.71 8.31
CA ILE A 124 -5.02 -1.66 7.45
C ILE A 124 -3.91 -2.21 6.55
N LYS A 125 -3.04 -3.08 7.08
CA LYS A 125 -1.98 -3.71 6.28
C LYS A 125 -2.52 -4.58 5.15
N GLN A 126 -3.61 -5.31 5.38
CA GLN A 126 -4.22 -6.19 4.40
C GLN A 126 -5.01 -5.38 3.36
N ALA A 127 -5.74 -4.35 3.80
CA ALA A 127 -6.41 -3.40 2.92
C ALA A 127 -5.42 -2.76 1.93
N GLY A 128 -4.21 -2.40 2.40
CA GLY A 128 -3.14 -1.89 1.54
C GLY A 128 -2.66 -2.86 0.45
N ILE A 129 -2.55 -4.15 0.78
CA ILE A 129 -2.17 -5.19 -0.20
C ILE A 129 -3.29 -5.39 -1.23
N ILE A 130 -4.54 -5.48 -0.76
CA ILE A 130 -5.72 -5.63 -1.61
C ILE A 130 -5.86 -4.42 -2.55
N GLY A 131 -5.78 -3.21 -2.02
CA GLY A 131 -5.84 -1.98 -2.81
C GLY A 131 -4.75 -1.91 -3.87
N PHE A 132 -3.49 -2.22 -3.51
CA PHE A 132 -2.41 -2.24 -4.50
C PHE A 132 -2.65 -3.28 -5.60
N ARG A 133 -3.17 -4.46 -5.25
CA ARG A 133 -3.50 -5.50 -6.25
C ARG A 133 -4.60 -5.00 -7.20
N ASP A 134 -5.72 -4.56 -6.64
CA ASP A 134 -6.95 -4.29 -7.39
C ASP A 134 -6.88 -2.97 -8.19
N GLU A 135 -6.22 -1.96 -7.65
CA GLU A 135 -6.15 -0.62 -8.26
C GLU A 135 -4.91 -0.41 -9.13
N VAL A 136 -3.80 -1.10 -8.82
CA VAL A 136 -2.53 -0.96 -9.55
C VAL A 136 -2.25 -2.19 -10.40
N TYR A 137 -2.01 -3.35 -9.77
CA TYR A 137 -1.50 -4.51 -10.48
C TYR A 137 -2.46 -5.00 -11.55
N GLU A 138 -3.76 -5.12 -11.25
CA GLU A 138 -4.78 -5.56 -12.22
C GLU A 138 -4.82 -4.70 -13.49
N LYS A 139 -4.45 -3.41 -13.41
CA LYS A 139 -4.42 -2.49 -14.54
C LYS A 139 -3.17 -2.64 -15.41
N VAL A 140 -2.08 -3.16 -14.85
CA VAL A 140 -0.79 -3.29 -15.54
C VAL A 140 -0.35 -4.75 -15.76
N LYS A 141 -1.15 -5.72 -15.31
CA LYS A 141 -0.77 -7.15 -15.27
C LYS A 141 -0.32 -7.71 -16.61
N GLU A 142 -0.97 -7.33 -17.71
CA GLU A 142 -0.62 -7.81 -19.06
C GLU A 142 0.77 -7.29 -19.47
N ASN A 143 1.03 -6.01 -19.24
CA ASN A 143 2.33 -5.38 -19.55
C ASN A 143 3.45 -5.95 -18.67
N VAL A 144 3.16 -6.17 -17.38
CA VAL A 144 4.08 -6.78 -16.43
C VAL A 144 4.39 -8.22 -16.82
N GLY A 145 3.37 -9.03 -17.15
CA GLY A 145 3.53 -10.40 -17.62
C GLY A 145 4.36 -10.48 -18.90
N GLY A 146 4.08 -9.62 -19.88
CA GLY A 146 4.87 -9.51 -21.10
C GLY A 146 6.34 -9.15 -20.82
N ALA A 147 6.60 -8.22 -19.90
CA ALA A 147 7.96 -7.83 -19.52
C ALA A 147 8.72 -8.97 -18.81
N VAL A 148 8.06 -9.70 -17.90
CA VAL A 148 8.64 -10.87 -17.22
C VAL A 148 8.98 -11.97 -18.23
N MET A 149 8.05 -12.29 -19.13
CA MET A 149 8.29 -13.29 -20.19
C MET A 149 9.41 -12.87 -21.14
N GLY A 150 9.49 -11.57 -21.47
CA GLY A 150 10.58 -11.01 -22.26
C GLY A 150 11.95 -11.27 -21.62
N MET A 151 12.10 -10.99 -20.32
CA MET A 151 13.36 -11.28 -19.60
C MET A 151 13.68 -12.77 -19.55
N ILE A 152 12.69 -13.64 -19.32
CA ILE A 152 12.92 -15.10 -19.28
C ILE A 152 13.38 -15.61 -20.65
N ASN A 153 12.77 -15.15 -21.74
CA ASN A 153 13.16 -15.55 -23.09
C ASN A 153 14.57 -15.04 -23.44
N GLU A 154 14.89 -13.79 -23.12
CA GLU A 154 16.23 -13.24 -23.30
C GLU A 154 17.30 -14.08 -22.58
N GLU A 155 17.04 -14.50 -21.34
CA GLU A 155 17.93 -15.39 -20.61
C GLU A 155 18.07 -16.77 -21.27
N ARG A 156 16.97 -17.35 -21.75
CA ARG A 156 16.98 -18.66 -22.44
C ARG A 156 17.78 -18.63 -23.74
N GLU A 157 17.81 -17.48 -24.41
CA GLU A 157 18.60 -17.24 -25.63
C GLU A 157 20.07 -16.93 -25.33
N GLY A 158 20.49 -16.95 -24.05
CA GLY A 158 21.86 -16.69 -23.61
C GLY A 158 22.17 -15.23 -23.32
N GLY A 159 21.13 -14.37 -23.31
CA GLY A 159 21.24 -12.97 -22.90
C GLY A 159 21.49 -12.80 -21.41
N LEU A 160 22.09 -11.66 -21.05
CA LEU A 160 22.36 -11.30 -19.66
C LEU A 160 21.20 -10.49 -19.09
N ILE A 161 20.49 -11.05 -18.12
CA ILE A 161 19.37 -10.39 -17.45
C ILE A 161 19.65 -10.05 -15.99
N ASP A 162 18.86 -9.13 -15.47
CA ASP A 162 18.80 -8.84 -14.04
C ASP A 162 17.93 -9.87 -13.30
N ARG A 163 18.52 -11.00 -12.90
CA ARG A 163 17.82 -12.04 -12.11
C ARG A 163 17.32 -11.53 -10.76
N GLY A 164 17.98 -10.51 -10.19
CA GLY A 164 17.56 -9.90 -8.93
C GLY A 164 16.21 -9.20 -9.09
N LEU A 165 16.04 -8.46 -10.18
CA LEU A 165 14.77 -7.84 -10.54
C LEU A 165 13.64 -8.86 -10.72
N LEU A 166 13.88 -9.96 -11.45
CA LEU A 166 12.87 -11.02 -11.59
C LEU A 166 12.48 -11.62 -10.25
N LYS A 167 13.46 -11.91 -9.38
CA LYS A 167 13.18 -12.44 -8.04
C LYS A 167 12.32 -11.48 -7.22
N ASP A 168 12.65 -10.18 -7.25
CA ASP A 168 11.88 -9.17 -6.54
C ASP A 168 10.43 -9.10 -7.06
N VAL A 169 10.22 -9.15 -8.37
CA VAL A 169 8.87 -9.15 -8.98
C VAL A 169 8.07 -10.39 -8.58
N VAL A 170 8.69 -11.57 -8.64
CA VAL A 170 8.05 -12.83 -8.20
C VAL A 170 7.64 -12.76 -6.72
N GLU A 171 8.48 -12.18 -5.86
CA GLU A 171 8.13 -11.97 -4.45
C GLU A 171 6.88 -11.10 -4.28
N ILE A 172 6.69 -10.07 -5.13
CA ILE A 172 5.48 -9.24 -5.12
C ILE A 172 4.25 -10.09 -5.40
N PHE A 173 4.28 -10.93 -6.43
CA PHE A 173 3.15 -11.78 -6.80
C PHE A 173 2.77 -12.76 -5.68
N VAL A 174 3.77 -13.36 -5.03
CA VAL A 174 3.54 -14.22 -3.86
C VAL A 174 2.87 -13.43 -2.74
N LYS A 175 3.36 -12.21 -2.45
CA LYS A 175 2.81 -11.38 -1.37
C LYS A 175 1.42 -10.84 -1.65
N MET A 176 1.05 -10.67 -2.91
CA MET A 176 -0.32 -10.32 -3.32
C MET A 176 -1.27 -11.53 -3.34
N GLY A 177 -0.75 -12.74 -3.09
CA GLY A 177 -1.54 -13.98 -3.16
C GLY A 177 -1.85 -14.43 -4.59
N ILE A 178 -1.20 -13.85 -5.60
CA ILE A 178 -1.45 -14.17 -7.02
C ILE A 178 -0.98 -15.59 -7.33
N TYR A 179 0.22 -15.98 -6.86
CA TYR A 179 0.69 -17.35 -7.05
C TYR A 179 -0.08 -18.39 -6.24
N GLU A 180 -0.76 -18.01 -5.16
CA GLU A 180 -1.64 -18.92 -4.43
C GLU A 180 -3.00 -19.06 -5.13
N ALA A 181 -3.56 -17.95 -5.64
CA ALA A 181 -4.82 -17.94 -6.38
C ALA A 181 -4.72 -18.57 -7.79
N ASP A 182 -3.65 -18.29 -8.54
CA ASP A 182 -3.42 -18.85 -9.89
C ASP A 182 -3.11 -20.35 -9.83
N CYS A 183 -2.48 -20.83 -8.75
CA CYS A 183 -2.30 -22.28 -8.52
C CYS A 183 -3.63 -23.00 -8.30
N GLU A 184 -4.60 -22.38 -7.61
CA GLU A 184 -5.92 -22.97 -7.41
C GLU A 184 -6.76 -22.95 -8.71
N GLU A 185 -6.67 -21.89 -9.52
CA GLU A 185 -7.38 -21.82 -10.81
C GLU A 185 -6.78 -22.72 -11.90
N GLU A 186 -5.44 -22.89 -11.94
CA GLU A 186 -4.80 -23.83 -12.89
C GLU A 186 -5.02 -25.30 -12.48
N MET A 187 -5.06 -25.62 -11.17
CA MET A 187 -5.40 -26.97 -10.70
C MET A 187 -6.86 -27.37 -10.91
N MET A 188 -7.77 -26.41 -11.10
CA MET A 188 -9.20 -26.66 -11.34
C MET A 188 -9.56 -26.73 -12.83
N ARG A 189 -8.56 -26.77 -13.73
CA ARG A 189 -8.71 -26.90 -15.18
C ARG A 189 -8.20 -28.23 -15.77
N GLU A 190 -8.02 -29.27 -14.96
CA GLU A 190 -7.78 -30.65 -15.43
C GLU A 190 -8.92 -31.62 -15.09
#